data_AF-A0A0B8PDA4-F1
#
_entry.id   AF-A0A0B8PDA4-F1
#
_cell.length_a   1.000
_cell.length_b   1.000
_cell.length_c   1.000
_cell.angle_alpha   90.00
_cell.angle_beta   90.00
_cell.angle_gamma   90.00
#
_symmetry.space_group_name_H-M   'P 1'
#
loop_
_entity.id
_entity.type
_entity.pdbx_description
1 polymer ?
#
loop_
_entity_poly.entity_id
_entity_poly.type
_entity_poly.pdbx_seq_one_letter_code
_entity_poly.pdbx_strand_id
1 'polypeptide(L)'
;MLVFIFPPFSPDTTWGFVQNWLSFSETYREQLMLPFNLSMGIMTVFIAVGIGSSLATHHNLDPVTTGLLSLMAFLLVAAPLQDGSISMQYFSGQGIFTAIISAIYATEVYAFLKRNNVTIKLPPEVPTGVARSFEILIPVMAIILTLHPLNLFIEAKTGMIILRQLCL
;
A
#
# COMPACT_ATOMS: atom_id res chain seq x y z
N MET A 1 23.34 8.81 -1.99
CA MET A 1 23.41 8.57 -0.53
C MET A 1 24.12 7.26 -0.18
N LEU A 2 23.92 6.18 -0.95
CA LEU A 2 24.57 4.87 -0.70
C LEU A 2 26.10 4.93 -0.56
N VAL A 3 26.81 5.79 -1.31
CA VAL A 3 28.27 5.97 -1.19
C VAL A 3 28.71 6.47 0.20
N PHE A 4 27.87 7.23 0.90
CA PHE A 4 28.15 7.70 2.27
C PHE A 4 27.85 6.64 3.34
N ILE A 5 26.97 5.68 3.03
CA ILE A 5 26.53 4.60 3.92
C ILE A 5 27.38 3.33 3.76
N PHE A 6 27.83 3.09 2.52
CA PHE A 6 28.66 1.97 2.09
C PHE A 6 29.83 2.53 1.27
N PRO A 7 30.85 3.12 1.93
CA PRO A 7 32.06 3.52 1.25
C PRO A 7 32.71 2.31 0.57
N PRO A 8 33.06 2.38 -0.73
CA PRO A 8 33.63 1.25 -1.48
C PRO A 8 35.13 1.09 -1.20
N PHE A 9 35.52 1.01 0.07
CA PHE A 9 36.92 0.91 0.50
C PHE A 9 37.11 -0.33 1.39
N SER A 10 38.25 -1.01 1.23
CA SER A 10 38.61 -2.15 2.05
C SER A 10 38.93 -1.72 3.49
N PRO A 11 38.60 -2.54 4.52
CA PRO A 11 38.91 -2.25 5.92
C PRO A 11 40.41 -1.99 6.18
N ASP A 12 41.28 -2.55 5.35
CA ASP A 12 42.74 -2.48 5.49
C ASP A 12 43.38 -1.22 4.87
N THR A 13 42.58 -0.22 4.51
CA THR A 13 43.09 1.01 3.87
C THR A 13 43.90 1.84 4.87
N THR A 14 45.14 2.20 4.52
CA THR A 14 46.08 2.96 5.38
C THR A 14 45.90 4.48 5.37
N TRP A 15 44.99 4.99 4.53
CA TRP A 15 44.63 6.42 4.51
C TRP A 15 43.73 6.78 5.70
N GLY A 16 44.23 7.59 6.64
CA GLY A 16 43.50 7.98 7.85
C GLY A 16 42.15 8.66 7.59
N PHE A 17 42.00 9.40 6.49
CA PHE A 17 40.70 9.94 6.07
C PHE A 17 39.68 8.85 5.72
N VAL A 18 40.12 7.79 5.04
CA VAL A 18 39.26 6.68 4.61
C VAL A 18 38.80 5.87 5.81
N GLN A 19 39.68 5.61 6.79
CA GLN A 19 39.30 4.92 8.02
C GLN A 19 38.33 5.72 8.87
N ASN A 20 38.54 7.04 9.02
CA ASN A 20 37.62 7.91 9.74
C ASN A 20 36.25 7.99 9.06
N TRP A 21 36.20 8.00 7.73
CA TRP A 21 34.95 7.90 6.98
C TRP A 21 34.27 6.54 7.23
N LEU A 22 35.03 5.45 7.18
CA LEU A 22 34.49 4.10 7.38
C LEU A 22 33.90 3.98 8.80
N SER A 23 34.61 4.43 9.83
CA SER A 23 34.13 4.38 11.22
C SER A 23 32.92 5.30 11.45
N PHE A 24 32.90 6.48 10.84
CA PHE A 24 31.74 7.38 10.86
C PHE A 24 30.51 6.73 10.20
N SER A 25 30.73 6.14 9.02
CA SER A 25 29.68 5.47 8.25
C SER A 25 29.11 4.27 9.00
N GLU A 26 29.95 3.48 9.69
CA GLU A 26 29.53 2.37 10.54
C GLU A 26 28.74 2.83 11.77
N THR A 27 29.22 3.87 12.45
CA THR A 27 28.59 4.39 13.68
C THR A 27 27.21 4.99 13.42
N TYR A 28 27.05 5.72 12.30
CA TYR A 28 25.79 6.39 11.95
C TYR A 28 24.98 5.65 10.88
N ARG A 29 25.35 4.40 10.54
CA ARG A 29 24.74 3.65 9.44
C ARG A 29 23.24 3.54 9.56
N GLU A 30 22.74 3.20 10.75
CA GLU A 30 21.31 3.02 10.99
C GLU A 30 20.53 4.32 10.78
N GLN A 31 21.08 5.44 11.24
CA GLN A 31 20.47 6.76 11.11
C GLN A 31 20.48 7.24 9.65
N LEU A 32 21.54 6.92 8.91
CA LEU A 32 21.63 7.21 7.48
C LEU A 32 20.72 6.32 6.63
N MET A 33 20.43 5.10 7.10
CA MET A 33 19.52 4.17 6.43
C MET A 33 18.04 4.44 6.72
N LEU A 34 17.70 5.20 7.76
CA LEU A 34 16.31 5.55 8.11
C LEU A 34 15.49 6.07 6.92
N PRO A 35 15.93 7.09 6.15
CA PRO A 35 15.18 7.58 4.99
C PRO A 35 14.97 6.51 3.91
N PHE A 36 15.95 5.64 3.71
CA PHE A 36 15.85 4.54 2.75
C PHE A 36 14.82 3.50 3.22
N ASN A 37 14.90 3.09 4.49
CA ASN A 37 13.96 2.13 5.07
C ASN A 37 12.53 2.68 5.11
N LEU A 38 12.35 3.97 5.39
CA LEU A 38 11.04 4.62 5.35
C LEU A 38 10.48 4.70 3.93
N SER A 39 11.27 5.15 2.96
CA SER A 39 10.81 5.29 1.56
C SER A 39 10.51 3.93 0.90
N MET A 40 11.37 2.94 1.10
CA MET A 40 11.14 1.57 0.64
C MET A 40 9.99 0.89 1.39
N GLY A 41 9.84 1.21 2.68
CA GLY A 41 8.84 0.60 3.55
C GLY A 41 7.40 1.02 3.24
N ILE A 42 7.16 2.13 2.55
CA ILE A 42 5.81 2.60 2.21
C ILE A 42 5.56 2.69 0.69
N MET A 43 6.50 2.20 -0.13
CA MET A 43 6.42 2.30 -1.59
C MET A 43 5.11 1.73 -2.14
N THR A 44 4.66 0.60 -1.59
CA THR A 44 3.44 -0.09 -2.04
C THR A 44 2.18 0.72 -1.75
N VAL A 45 2.17 1.51 -0.66
CA VAL A 45 1.07 2.44 -0.33
C VAL A 45 0.89 3.47 -1.45
N PHE A 46 2.00 4.08 -1.89
CA PHE A 46 1.97 5.05 -2.98
C PHE A 46 1.53 4.41 -4.31
N ILE A 47 1.95 3.18 -4.57
CA ILE A 47 1.53 2.44 -5.78
C ILE A 47 0.02 2.16 -5.75
N ALA A 48 -0.52 1.69 -4.63
CA ALA A 48 -1.95 1.40 -4.50
C ALA A 48 -2.80 2.66 -4.74
N VAL A 49 -2.45 3.79 -4.10
CA VAL A 49 -3.15 5.07 -4.28
C VAL A 49 -2.98 5.60 -5.70
N GLY A 50 -1.77 5.50 -6.25
CA GLY A 50 -1.44 5.99 -7.59
C GLY A 50 -2.24 5.27 -8.68
N ILE A 51 -2.28 3.94 -8.64
CA ILE A 51 -3.06 3.13 -9.57
C ILE A 51 -4.55 3.44 -9.44
N GLY A 52 -5.07 3.44 -8.21
CA GLY A 52 -6.47 3.73 -7.95
C GLY A 52 -6.91 5.10 -8.45
N SER A 53 -6.10 6.13 -8.19
CA SER A 53 -6.35 7.50 -8.62
C SER A 53 -6.25 7.65 -10.14
N SER A 54 -5.27 6.99 -10.77
CA SER A 54 -5.09 7.02 -12.22
C SER A 54 -6.21 6.28 -12.95
N LEU A 55 -6.75 5.20 -12.40
CA LEU A 55 -7.83 4.44 -13.02
C LEU A 55 -9.18 5.14 -12.78
N ALA A 56 -9.32 5.90 -11.70
CA ALA A 56 -10.50 6.71 -11.42
C ALA A 56 -10.77 7.75 -12.51
N THR A 57 -9.74 8.44 -13.00
CA THR A 57 -9.89 9.46 -14.05
C THR A 57 -10.41 8.85 -15.35
N HIS A 58 -9.98 7.62 -15.68
CA HIS A 58 -10.49 6.87 -16.83
C HIS A 58 -12.00 6.55 -16.70
N HIS A 59 -12.48 6.35 -15.47
CA HIS A 59 -13.89 6.06 -15.17
C HIS A 59 -14.73 7.30 -14.82
N ASN A 60 -14.19 8.51 -14.94
CA ASN A 60 -14.82 9.77 -14.50
C ASN A 60 -15.26 9.76 -13.02
N LEU A 61 -14.46 9.09 -12.17
CA LEU A 61 -14.63 9.05 -10.72
C LEU A 61 -13.72 10.07 -10.03
N ASP A 62 -14.04 10.41 -8.78
CA ASP A 62 -13.17 11.27 -7.96
C ASP A 62 -11.83 10.54 -7.67
N PRO A 63 -10.68 11.07 -8.13
CA PRO A 63 -9.41 10.35 -8.04
C PRO A 63 -8.92 10.14 -6.62
N VAL A 64 -9.05 11.15 -5.77
CA VAL A 64 -8.60 11.10 -4.38
C VAL A 64 -9.38 10.03 -3.61
N THR A 65 -10.70 10.06 -3.73
CA THR A 65 -11.60 9.09 -3.12
C THR A 65 -11.28 7.65 -3.57
N THR A 66 -11.09 7.45 -4.87
CA THR A 66 -10.84 6.12 -5.44
C THR A 66 -9.44 5.61 -5.11
N GLY A 67 -8.45 6.50 -5.05
CA GLY A 67 -7.10 6.17 -4.59
C GLY A 67 -7.09 5.73 -3.12
N LEU A 68 -7.82 6.44 -2.25
CA LEU A 68 -7.98 6.04 -0.85
C LEU A 68 -8.76 4.73 -0.70
N LEU A 69 -9.77 4.49 -1.53
CA LEU A 69 -10.49 3.21 -1.59
C LEU A 69 -9.57 2.06 -1.99
N SER A 70 -8.70 2.28 -2.97
CA SER A 70 -7.70 1.30 -3.44
C SER A 70 -6.67 0.99 -2.37
N LEU A 71 -6.24 2.00 -1.62
CA LEU A 71 -5.38 1.81 -0.44
C LEU A 71 -6.09 0.97 0.62
N MET A 72 -7.36 1.27 0.93
CA MET A 72 -8.12 0.49 1.91
C MET A 72 -8.28 -0.97 1.46
N ALA A 73 -8.57 -1.22 0.19
CA ALA A 73 -8.65 -2.56 -0.37
C ALA A 73 -7.30 -3.31 -0.27
N PHE A 74 -6.20 -2.62 -0.57
CA PHE A 74 -4.86 -3.16 -0.35
C PHE A 74 -4.64 -3.51 1.12
N LEU A 75 -4.93 -2.61 2.06
CA LEU A 75 -4.75 -2.83 3.50
C LEU A 75 -5.56 -4.02 4.00
N LEU A 76 -6.79 -4.20 3.53
CA LEU A 76 -7.67 -5.31 3.91
C LEU A 76 -7.07 -6.66 3.52
N VAL A 77 -6.39 -6.72 2.36
CA VAL A 77 -5.70 -7.92 1.90
C VAL A 77 -4.35 -8.06 2.59
N ALA A 78 -3.58 -6.95 2.69
CA ALA A 78 -2.21 -6.85 3.17
C ALA A 78 -2.00 -6.96 4.67
N ALA A 79 -3.03 -6.74 5.49
CA ALA A 79 -2.95 -6.77 6.94
C ALA A 79 -3.67 -7.97 7.56
N PRO A 80 -3.23 -9.22 7.31
CA PRO A 80 -3.55 -10.26 8.27
C PRO A 80 -2.83 -9.93 9.57
N LEU A 81 -3.60 -9.67 10.62
CA LEU A 81 -3.06 -9.49 11.96
C LEU A 81 -2.52 -10.84 12.44
N GLN A 82 -1.21 -11.08 12.24
CA GLN A 82 -0.50 -12.17 12.91
C GLN A 82 -0.04 -11.64 14.27
N ASP A 83 -0.62 -12.20 15.33
CA ASP A 83 -0.27 -11.90 16.73
C ASP A 83 -0.35 -10.39 17.08
N GLY A 84 -1.31 -9.67 16.51
CA GLY A 84 -1.51 -8.24 16.75
C GLY A 84 -0.46 -7.32 16.10
N SER A 85 0.43 -7.86 15.27
CA SER A 85 1.44 -7.10 14.53
C SER A 85 1.17 -7.12 13.02
N ILE A 86 1.49 -6.00 12.35
CA ILE A 86 1.46 -5.91 10.89
C ILE A 86 2.91 -5.89 10.39
N SER A 87 3.27 -6.84 9.53
CA SER A 87 4.62 -6.88 8.96
C SER A 87 4.82 -5.74 7.97
N MET A 88 5.89 -4.96 8.18
CA MET A 88 6.28 -3.88 7.26
C MET A 88 6.71 -4.39 5.88
N GLN A 89 6.98 -5.70 5.74
CA GLN A 89 7.39 -6.31 4.48
C GLN A 89 6.32 -6.16 3.40
N TYR A 90 5.03 -6.24 3.76
CA TYR A 90 3.92 -6.09 2.82
C TYR A 90 3.78 -4.67 2.28
N PHE A 91 4.30 -3.66 2.98
CA PHE A 91 4.29 -2.28 2.51
C PHE A 91 5.51 -1.92 1.64
N SER A 92 6.50 -2.82 1.62
CA SER A 92 7.65 -2.77 0.74
C SER A 92 7.40 -3.51 -0.59
N GLY A 93 8.47 -3.76 -1.36
CA GLY A 93 8.40 -4.41 -2.68
C GLY A 93 7.59 -5.71 -2.75
N GLN A 94 7.50 -6.46 -1.64
CA GLN A 94 6.73 -7.71 -1.59
C GLN A 94 5.22 -7.51 -1.81
N GLY A 95 4.65 -6.38 -1.38
CA GLY A 95 3.21 -6.13 -1.55
C GLY A 95 2.82 -5.50 -2.88
N ILE A 96 3.77 -5.18 -3.77
CA ILE A 96 3.48 -4.43 -5.01
C ILE A 96 2.46 -5.17 -5.88
N PHE A 97 2.64 -6.47 -6.07
CA PHE A 97 1.73 -7.25 -6.92
C PHE A 97 0.31 -7.28 -6.35
N THR A 98 0.18 -7.52 -5.05
CA THR A 98 -1.09 -7.46 -4.33
C THR A 98 -1.74 -6.10 -4.44
N ALA A 99 -0.97 -5.01 -4.25
CA ALA A 99 -1.46 -3.64 -4.38
C ALA A 99 -2.00 -3.33 -5.78
N ILE A 100 -1.32 -3.79 -6.83
CA ILE A 100 -1.78 -3.62 -8.22
C ILE A 100 -3.14 -4.29 -8.40
N ILE A 101 -3.26 -5.57 -8.03
CA ILE A 101 -4.49 -6.33 -8.20
C ILE A 101 -5.63 -5.73 -7.36
N SER A 102 -5.37 -5.45 -6.08
CA SER A 102 -6.39 -4.90 -5.19
C SER A 102 -6.84 -3.51 -5.59
N ALA A 103 -5.93 -2.66 -6.09
CA ALA A 103 -6.26 -1.33 -6.57
C ALA A 103 -7.13 -1.37 -7.83
N ILE A 104 -6.74 -2.18 -8.84
CA ILE A 104 -7.53 -2.36 -10.06
C ILE A 104 -8.92 -2.90 -9.69
N TYR A 105 -8.98 -3.94 -8.85
CA TYR A 105 -10.23 -4.53 -8.41
C TYR A 105 -11.14 -3.52 -7.70
N ALA A 106 -10.61 -2.78 -6.73
CA ALA A 106 -11.38 -1.80 -5.96
C ALA A 106 -11.94 -0.68 -6.85
N THR A 107 -11.12 -0.16 -7.76
CA THR A 107 -11.56 0.87 -8.70
C THR A 107 -12.61 0.36 -9.67
N GLU A 108 -12.46 -0.85 -10.23
CA GLU A 108 -13.45 -1.43 -11.14
C GLU A 108 -14.78 -1.72 -10.43
N VAL A 109 -14.75 -2.23 -9.19
CA VAL A 109 -15.97 -2.42 -8.38
C VAL A 109 -16.66 -1.08 -8.13
N TYR A 110 -15.90 -0.03 -7.79
CA TYR A 110 -16.49 1.29 -7.61
C TYR A 110 -17.09 1.85 -8.91
N ALA A 111 -16.37 1.73 -10.04
CA ALA A 111 -16.85 2.14 -11.35
C ALA A 111 -18.12 1.39 -11.75
N PHE A 112 -18.17 0.08 -11.51
CA PHE A 112 -19.34 -0.75 -11.77
C PHE A 112 -20.56 -0.31 -10.94
N LEU A 113 -20.39 -0.11 -9.63
CA LEU A 113 -21.48 0.35 -8.76
C LEU A 113 -22.02 1.73 -9.17
N LYS A 114 -21.12 2.65 -9.53
CA LYS A 114 -21.48 3.99 -10.01
C LYS A 114 -22.24 3.95 -11.33
N ARG A 115 -21.80 3.13 -12.30
CA ARG A 115 -22.49 2.94 -13.59
C ARG A 115 -23.89 2.35 -13.44
N ASN A 116 -24.09 1.47 -12.45
CA ASN A 116 -25.39 0.87 -12.16
C ASN A 116 -26.28 1.74 -11.26
N ASN A 117 -25.91 3.00 -10.99
CA ASN A 117 -26.64 3.92 -10.09
C ASN A 117 -26.86 3.37 -8.67
N VAL A 118 -25.97 2.51 -8.20
CA VAL A 118 -26.00 1.98 -6.82
C VAL A 118 -25.26 2.96 -5.90
N THR A 119 -25.83 4.15 -5.74
CA THR A 119 -25.29 5.23 -4.90
C THR A 119 -26.36 5.74 -3.95
N ILE A 120 -25.93 6.11 -2.74
CA ILE A 120 -26.82 6.74 -1.75
C ILE A 120 -27.10 8.17 -2.21
N LYS A 121 -28.31 8.42 -2.72
CA LYS A 121 -28.74 9.76 -3.12
C LYS A 121 -29.12 10.54 -1.87
N LEU A 122 -28.32 11.56 -1.53
CA LEU A 122 -28.63 12.49 -0.46
C LEU A 122 -29.34 13.73 -1.01
N PRO A 123 -30.22 14.36 -0.20
CA PRO A 123 -30.85 15.64 -0.56
C PRO A 123 -29.81 16.75 -0.81
N PRO A 124 -30.17 17.78 -1.60
CA PRO A 124 -29.27 18.89 -1.91
C PRO A 124 -28.90 19.74 -0.69
N GLU A 125 -29.60 19.61 0.44
CA GLU A 125 -29.25 20.32 1.68
C GLU A 125 -27.98 19.77 2.36
N VAL A 126 -27.49 18.58 1.97
CA VAL A 126 -26.34 17.94 2.61
C VAL A 126 -25.02 18.45 2.01
N PRO A 127 -24.04 18.89 2.83
CA PRO A 127 -22.73 19.30 2.35
C PRO A 127 -22.04 18.20 1.53
N THR A 128 -21.38 18.60 0.45
CA THR A 128 -20.72 17.69 -0.51
C THR A 128 -19.72 16.74 0.14
N GLY A 129 -19.04 17.16 1.21
CA GLY A 129 -18.12 16.31 1.96
C GLY A 129 -18.81 15.13 2.66
N VAL A 130 -19.99 15.36 3.25
CA VAL A 130 -20.78 14.31 3.90
C VAL A 130 -21.35 13.37 2.84
N ALA A 131 -21.85 13.92 1.73
CA ALA A 131 -22.37 13.13 0.62
C ALA A 131 -21.35 12.14 0.04
N ARG A 132 -20.11 12.59 -0.17
CA ARG A 132 -19.02 11.72 -0.65
C ARG A 132 -18.76 10.53 0.28
N SER A 133 -18.71 10.75 1.60
CA SER A 133 -18.48 9.67 2.56
C SER A 133 -19.57 8.59 2.51
N PHE A 134 -20.83 8.99 2.31
CA PHE A 134 -21.94 8.04 2.13
C PHE A 134 -21.93 7.36 0.75
N GLU A 135 -21.54 8.05 -0.32
CA GLU A 135 -21.37 7.45 -1.65
C GLU A 135 -20.33 6.32 -1.65
N ILE A 136 -19.26 6.46 -0.86
CA ILE A 136 -18.17 5.48 -0.74
C ILE A 136 -18.56 4.28 0.12
N LEU A 137 -19.54 4.42 1.01
CA LEU A 137 -19.94 3.37 1.94
C LEU A 137 -20.35 2.07 1.23
N ILE A 138 -21.13 2.18 0.15
CA ILE A 138 -21.57 1.00 -0.62
C ILE A 138 -20.37 0.31 -1.31
N PRO A 139 -19.49 1.02 -2.06
CA PRO A 139 -18.25 0.45 -2.58
C PRO A 139 -17.39 -0.24 -1.53
N VAL A 140 -17.22 0.39 -0.36
CA VAL A 140 -16.44 -0.18 0.75
C VAL A 140 -17.05 -1.49 1.22
N MET A 141 -18.37 -1.51 1.45
CA MET A 141 -19.08 -2.72 1.86
C MET A 141 -18.97 -3.83 0.81
N ALA A 142 -19.10 -3.50 -0.47
CA ALA A 142 -18.94 -4.46 -1.56
C ALA A 142 -17.54 -5.07 -1.57
N ILE A 143 -16.50 -4.24 -1.43
CA ILE A 143 -15.10 -4.69 -1.39
C ILE A 143 -14.83 -5.57 -0.17
N ILE A 144 -15.35 -5.21 1.01
CA ILE A 144 -15.20 -6.03 2.22
C ILE A 144 -15.91 -7.38 2.02
N LEU A 145 -17.15 -7.38 1.53
CA LEU A 145 -17.93 -8.59 1.32
C LEU A 145 -17.35 -9.50 0.23
N THR A 146 -16.51 -9.00 -0.66
CA THR A 146 -15.86 -9.82 -1.69
C THR A 146 -14.44 -10.24 -1.31
N LEU A 147 -13.60 -9.30 -0.86
CA LEU A 147 -12.20 -9.59 -0.51
C LEU A 147 -12.06 -10.31 0.83
N HIS A 148 -12.91 -10.03 1.82
CA HIS A 148 -12.78 -10.65 3.13
C HIS A 148 -13.07 -12.16 3.11
N PRO A 149 -14.15 -12.66 2.48
CA PRO A 149 -14.38 -14.10 2.36
C PRO A 149 -13.34 -14.78 1.46
N LEU A 150 -12.86 -14.09 0.43
CA LEU A 150 -11.77 -14.59 -0.42
C LEU A 150 -10.49 -14.80 0.42
N ASN A 151 -10.18 -13.86 1.31
CA ASN A 151 -9.04 -13.97 2.22
C ASN A 151 -9.18 -15.18 3.15
N LEU A 152 -10.35 -15.34 3.79
CA LEU A 152 -10.63 -16.48 4.68
C LEU A 152 -10.63 -17.83 3.95
N PHE A 153 -11.15 -17.90 2.73
CA PHE A 153 -11.17 -19.12 1.93
C PHE A 153 -9.76 -19.57 1.56
N ILE A 154 -8.88 -18.63 1.20
CA ILE A 154 -7.49 -18.92 0.89
C ILE A 154 -6.74 -19.31 2.16
N GLU A 155 -6.95 -18.62 3.28
CA GLU A 155 -6.38 -19.01 4.58
C GLU A 155 -6.78 -20.44 4.97
N ALA A 156 -8.05 -20.82 4.80
CA ALA A 156 -8.55 -22.16 5.10
C ALA A 156 -7.98 -23.27 4.21
N LYS A 157 -7.62 -22.97 2.95
CA LYS A 157 -7.09 -23.96 1.99
C LYS A 157 -5.57 -24.10 2.02
N THR A 158 -4.86 -23.02 2.35
CA THR A 158 -3.40 -22.98 2.26
C THR A 158 -2.69 -22.79 3.60
N GLY A 159 -3.43 -22.60 4.70
CA GLY A 159 -2.88 -22.33 6.03
C GLY A 159 -2.05 -21.04 6.09
N MET A 160 -2.14 -20.21 5.05
CA MET A 160 -1.34 -19.01 4.82
C MET A 160 -2.21 -17.96 4.13
N ILE A 161 -2.00 -16.70 4.49
CA ILE A 161 -2.70 -15.57 3.90
C ILE A 161 -2.18 -15.29 2.48
N ILE A 162 -3.08 -14.79 1.62
CA ILE A 162 -2.91 -14.38 0.23
C ILE A 162 -1.50 -13.83 -0.10
N LEU A 163 -0.93 -12.98 0.75
CA LEU A 163 0.34 -12.30 0.46
C LEU A 163 1.56 -13.21 0.45
N ARG A 164 1.56 -14.34 1.16
CA ARG A 164 2.71 -15.24 1.13
C ARG A 164 2.78 -16.04 -0.17
N GLN A 165 1.66 -16.26 -0.85
CA GLN A 165 1.63 -17.05 -2.09
C GLN A 165 1.84 -16.22 -3.36
N LEU A 166 1.37 -14.98 -3.38
CA LEU A 166 1.55 -14.07 -4.53
C LEU A 166 2.94 -13.43 -4.59
N CYS A 167 3.73 -13.58 -3.52
CA CYS A 167 5.06 -13.00 -3.37
C CYS A 167 6.20 -14.06 -3.34
N LEU A 168 5.87 -15.34 -3.54
CA LEU A 168 6.83 -16.44 -3.72
C LEU A 168 7.07 -16.71 -5.22
#